data_AF-A0A1L3LVJ6-F1
#
_entry.id   AF-A0A1L3LVJ6-F1
#
_cell.length_a   1.000
_cell.length_b   1.000
_cell.length_c   1.000
_cell.angle_alpha   90.00
_cell.angle_beta   90.00
_cell.angle_gamma   90.00
#
_symmetry.space_group_name_H-M   'P 1'
#
loop_
_entity.id
_entity.type
_entity.pdbx_description
1 polymer ?
#
loop_
_entity_poly.entity_id
_entity_poly.type
_entity_poly.pdbx_seq_one_letter_code
_entity_poly.pdbx_strand_id
1 'polypeptide(L)'
;MAVFTTAAVSQILADNPVFAVLDPELVSRRSVAIDEPFAPLQGLEARLFAVPGKVPLFLENGEPELDVESENTVGIELRVGSKRVFYVPGCGMLSDALGTRLRGADALFFDGTLFTDDEMIASGTGHKTGRRMGHMPIDGKGGSLVTLGALGIRRKIYVHINNTNPIWRAGAERECVEGRGFEVGFDGMEIRL
;
A
#
# COMPACT_ATOMS: atom_id res chain seq x y z
N MET A 1 -20.36 -13.04 6.78
CA MET A 1 -19.27 -12.08 6.50
C MET A 1 -18.29 -12.73 5.53
N ALA A 2 -17.51 -11.98 4.74
CA ALA A 2 -16.53 -12.56 3.82
C ALA A 2 -15.14 -11.94 3.98
N VAL A 3 -14.09 -12.77 3.88
CA VAL A 3 -12.69 -12.36 3.81
C VAL A 3 -12.20 -12.61 2.40
N PHE A 4 -11.67 -11.58 1.73
CA PHE A 4 -11.13 -11.67 0.38
C PHE A 4 -9.61 -11.57 0.42
N THR A 5 -8.93 -12.49 -0.27
CA THR A 5 -7.46 -12.54 -0.33
C THR A 5 -7.00 -13.06 -1.68
N THR A 6 -5.71 -12.92 -2.01
CA THR A 6 -5.10 -13.76 -3.05
C THR A 6 -5.02 -15.22 -2.60
N ALA A 7 -4.68 -16.14 -3.50
CA ALA A 7 -4.52 -17.55 -3.14
C ALA A 7 -3.34 -17.74 -2.17
N ALA A 8 -2.21 -17.08 -2.43
CA ALA A 8 -1.04 -17.11 -1.54
C ALA A 8 -1.39 -16.66 -0.11
N VAL A 9 -2.09 -15.54 0.05
CA VAL A 9 -2.49 -15.03 1.37
C VAL A 9 -3.55 -15.92 2.02
N SER A 10 -4.48 -16.50 1.24
CA SER A 10 -5.45 -17.46 1.78
C SER A 10 -4.76 -18.68 2.39
N GLN A 11 -3.69 -19.18 1.76
CA GLN A 11 -2.93 -20.32 2.27
C GLN A 11 -2.23 -19.98 3.59
N ILE A 12 -1.59 -18.81 3.69
CA ILE A 12 -1.00 -18.32 4.94
C ILE A 12 -2.04 -18.30 6.06
N LEU A 13 -3.25 -17.81 5.81
CA LEU A 13 -4.32 -17.80 6.81
C LEU A 13 -4.84 -19.21 7.16
N ALA A 14 -4.72 -20.18 6.26
CA ALA A 14 -5.11 -21.57 6.52
C ALA A 14 -4.06 -22.31 7.36
N ASP A 15 -2.78 -22.03 7.12
CA ASP A 15 -1.64 -22.68 7.79
C ASP A 15 -1.43 -22.19 9.23
N ASN A 16 -2.15 -21.14 9.66
CA ASN A 16 -2.02 -20.51 10.96
C ASN A 16 -3.30 -20.70 11.82
N PRO A 17 -3.33 -21.68 12.76
CA PRO A 17 -4.52 -22.02 13.54
C PRO A 17 -5.09 -20.87 14.38
N VAL A 18 -4.30 -19.84 14.68
CA VAL A 18 -4.77 -18.65 15.37
C VAL A 18 -5.95 -17.97 14.64
N PHE A 19 -6.02 -18.11 13.31
CA PHE A 19 -7.13 -17.58 12.50
C PHE A 19 -8.34 -18.51 12.42
N ALA A 20 -8.33 -19.67 13.08
CA ALA A 20 -9.50 -20.54 13.19
C ALA A 20 -10.63 -19.92 14.04
N VAL A 21 -10.37 -18.81 14.73
CA VAL A 21 -11.40 -17.98 15.36
C VAL A 21 -12.42 -17.42 14.35
N LEU A 22 -12.06 -17.34 13.07
CA LEU A 22 -12.98 -17.02 11.98
C LEU A 22 -13.73 -18.30 11.57
N ASP A 23 -14.84 -18.57 12.27
CA ASP A 23 -15.70 -19.74 12.02
C ASP A 23 -16.14 -19.81 10.55
N PRO A 24 -15.81 -20.89 9.80
CA PRO A 24 -16.20 -21.05 8.39
C PRO A 24 -17.71 -21.04 8.14
N GLU A 25 -18.54 -21.38 9.14
CA GLU A 25 -20.01 -21.29 9.02
C GLU A 25 -20.51 -19.84 9.04
N LEU A 26 -19.73 -18.91 9.60
CA LEU A 26 -20.07 -17.49 9.76
C LEU A 26 -19.27 -16.57 8.82
N VAL A 27 -18.04 -16.98 8.48
CA VAL A 27 -17.05 -16.19 7.74
C VAL A 27 -16.56 -16.97 6.53
N SER A 28 -17.07 -16.63 5.35
CA SER A 28 -16.60 -17.23 4.10
C SER A 28 -15.24 -16.67 3.70
N ARG A 29 -14.24 -17.51 3.44
CA ARG A 29 -12.97 -17.12 2.82
C ARG A 29 -13.11 -17.21 1.30
N ARG A 30 -12.72 -16.15 0.58
CA ARG A 30 -12.83 -16.05 -0.88
C ARG A 30 -11.49 -15.64 -1.48
N SER A 31 -10.85 -16.58 -2.17
CA SER A 31 -9.68 -16.27 -2.97
C SER A 31 -10.10 -15.55 -4.25
N VAL A 32 -9.41 -14.47 -4.59
CA VAL A 32 -9.60 -13.69 -5.83
C VAL A 32 -8.28 -13.63 -6.59
N ALA A 33 -8.33 -13.84 -7.90
CA ALA A 33 -7.13 -13.76 -8.72
C ALA A 33 -6.69 -12.30 -8.94
N ILE A 34 -5.41 -12.11 -9.24
CA ILE A 34 -4.89 -10.81 -9.65
C ILE A 34 -5.63 -10.34 -10.92
N ASP A 35 -6.00 -9.06 -10.94
CA ASP A 35 -6.76 -8.39 -11.99
C ASP A 35 -8.19 -8.90 -12.23
N GLU A 36 -8.65 -9.90 -11.48
CA GLU A 36 -10.03 -10.36 -11.50
C GLU A 36 -10.94 -9.39 -10.73
N PRO A 37 -12.00 -8.84 -11.37
CA PRO A 37 -12.95 -7.98 -10.68
C PRO A 37 -13.85 -8.80 -9.75
N PHE A 38 -14.09 -8.28 -8.55
CA PHE A 38 -15.05 -8.83 -7.60
C PHE A 38 -15.85 -7.73 -6.91
N ALA A 39 -16.95 -8.08 -6.24
CA ALA A 39 -17.80 -7.12 -5.54
C ALA A 39 -17.85 -7.46 -4.03
N PRO A 40 -17.05 -6.81 -3.18
CA PRO A 40 -17.14 -7.03 -1.73
C PRO A 40 -18.45 -6.51 -1.13
N LEU A 41 -19.07 -5.51 -1.76
CA LEU A 41 -20.37 -4.93 -1.39
C LEU A 41 -21.17 -4.60 -2.65
N GLN A 42 -22.49 -4.50 -2.52
CA GLN A 42 -23.35 -4.09 -3.64
C GLN A 42 -22.97 -2.69 -4.11
N GLY A 43 -22.69 -2.55 -5.42
CA GLY A 43 -22.32 -1.28 -6.03
C GLY A 43 -20.85 -0.86 -5.86
N LEU A 44 -20.05 -1.66 -5.16
CA LEU A 44 -18.60 -1.49 -5.03
C LEU A 44 -17.88 -2.61 -5.76
N GLU A 45 -17.23 -2.27 -6.87
CA GLU A 45 -16.31 -3.19 -7.54
C GLU A 45 -14.90 -3.01 -6.96
N ALA A 46 -14.19 -4.12 -6.83
CA ALA A 46 -12.81 -4.17 -6.39
C ALA A 46 -11.98 -5.02 -7.35
N ARG A 47 -10.69 -4.70 -7.44
CA ARG A 47 -9.70 -5.49 -8.17
C ARG A 47 -8.38 -5.47 -7.41
N LEU A 48 -7.84 -6.65 -7.10
CA LEU A 48 -6.48 -6.75 -6.57
C LEU A 48 -5.48 -6.68 -7.72
N PHE A 49 -4.37 -6.00 -7.52
CA PHE A 49 -3.28 -5.97 -8.49
C PHE A 49 -1.93 -6.10 -7.79
N ALA A 50 -0.99 -6.79 -8.43
CA ALA A 50 0.36 -6.91 -7.90
C ALA A 50 1.04 -5.54 -7.83
N VAL A 51 1.79 -5.34 -6.75
CA VAL A 51 2.60 -4.13 -6.51
C VAL A 51 4.03 -4.58 -6.24
N PRO A 52 5.05 -3.93 -6.83
CA PRO A 52 6.44 -4.21 -6.50
C PRO A 52 6.65 -4.05 -5.00
N GLY A 53 7.07 -5.13 -4.34
CA GLY A 53 7.20 -5.14 -2.90
C GLY A 53 7.91 -6.39 -2.42
N LYS A 54 8.10 -6.43 -1.11
CA LYS A 54 8.81 -7.50 -0.43
C LYS A 54 7.82 -8.51 0.16
N VAL A 55 8.21 -9.79 0.17
CA VAL A 55 7.50 -10.83 0.92
C VAL A 55 7.45 -10.52 2.42
N PRO A 56 6.41 -10.96 3.15
CA PRO A 56 6.33 -10.76 4.60
C PRO A 56 7.56 -11.28 5.35
N LEU A 57 7.97 -10.59 6.41
CA LEU A 57 9.18 -10.89 7.20
C LEU A 57 9.27 -12.36 7.68
N PHE A 58 8.14 -12.95 8.05
CA PHE A 58 8.07 -14.32 8.56
C PHE A 58 8.15 -15.40 7.46
N LEU A 59 8.08 -15.01 6.19
CA LEU A 59 8.26 -15.88 5.03
C LEU A 59 9.61 -15.67 4.34
N GLU A 60 10.46 -14.79 4.88
CA GLU A 60 11.82 -14.58 4.35
C GLU A 60 12.66 -15.84 4.55
N ASN A 61 12.97 -16.53 3.44
CA ASN A 61 13.97 -17.59 3.38
C ASN A 61 15.22 -17.07 2.66
N GLY A 62 16.15 -16.45 3.40
CA GLY A 62 17.41 -15.95 2.83
C GLY A 62 17.33 -14.48 2.39
N GLU A 63 18.02 -14.13 1.29
CA GLU A 63 18.08 -12.75 0.79
C GLU A 63 16.73 -12.33 0.16
N PRO A 64 16.10 -11.23 0.62
CA PRO A 64 14.89 -10.67 0.06
C PRO A 64 14.99 -10.37 -1.44
N GLU A 65 14.06 -10.90 -2.22
CA GLU A 65 13.75 -10.38 -3.55
C GLU A 65 12.85 -9.15 -3.39
N LEU A 66 13.38 -7.96 -3.67
CA LEU A 66 12.76 -6.67 -3.31
C LEU A 66 11.82 -6.10 -4.38
N ASP A 67 11.81 -6.68 -5.57
CA ASP A 67 11.11 -6.17 -6.76
C ASP A 67 10.15 -7.21 -7.39
N VAL A 68 9.70 -8.20 -6.61
CA VAL A 68 8.85 -9.28 -7.15
C VAL A 68 7.39 -8.86 -7.07
N GLU A 69 6.80 -8.59 -8.25
CA GLU A 69 5.35 -8.58 -8.39
C GLU A 69 4.84 -10.00 -8.16
N SER A 70 4.24 -10.24 -6.99
CA SER A 70 3.70 -11.53 -6.56
C SER A 70 2.31 -11.38 -5.96
N GLU A 71 1.65 -12.51 -5.68
CA GLU A 71 0.38 -12.53 -4.96
C GLU A 71 0.49 -12.14 -3.47
N ASN A 72 1.70 -11.91 -2.95
CA ASN A 72 1.92 -11.61 -1.53
C ASN A 72 1.73 -10.12 -1.20
N THR A 73 1.96 -9.23 -2.17
CA THR A 73 1.85 -7.79 -1.99
C THR A 73 0.99 -7.22 -3.10
N VAL A 74 -0.20 -6.76 -2.72
CA VAL A 74 -1.20 -6.25 -3.66
C VAL A 74 -1.65 -4.85 -3.26
N GLY A 75 -1.93 -4.04 -4.27
CA GLY A 75 -2.81 -2.90 -4.15
C GLY A 75 -4.25 -3.32 -4.46
N ILE A 76 -5.21 -2.47 -4.09
CA ILE A 76 -6.61 -2.63 -4.45
C ILE A 76 -7.12 -1.39 -5.19
N GLU A 77 -7.73 -1.63 -6.34
CA GLU A 77 -8.55 -0.65 -7.06
C GLU A 77 -9.99 -0.83 -6.60
N LEU A 78 -10.64 0.26 -6.21
CA LEU A 78 -12.04 0.32 -5.83
C LEU A 78 -12.77 1.24 -6.82
N ARG A 79 -13.91 0.79 -7.33
CA ARG A 79 -14.72 1.52 -8.30
C ARG A 79 -16.18 1.58 -7.88
N VAL A 80 -16.73 2.81 -7.90
CA VAL A 80 -18.15 3.09 -7.70
C VAL A 80 -18.59 4.07 -8.79
N GLY A 81 -19.43 3.61 -9.72
CA GLY A 81 -19.77 4.39 -10.92
C GLY A 81 -18.51 4.75 -11.72
N SER A 82 -18.27 6.03 -11.95
CA SER A 82 -17.07 6.53 -12.63
C SER A 82 -15.88 6.79 -11.70
N LYS A 83 -16.05 6.67 -10.38
CA LYS A 83 -15.05 7.02 -9.38
C LYS A 83 -14.06 5.88 -9.17
N ARG A 84 -12.77 6.20 -9.13
CA ARG A 84 -11.67 5.24 -8.94
C ARG A 84 -10.81 5.62 -7.73
N VAL A 85 -10.65 4.69 -6.81
CA VAL A 85 -9.80 4.82 -5.63
C VAL A 85 -8.77 3.71 -5.62
N PHE A 86 -7.56 4.05 -5.24
CA PHE A 86 -6.49 3.09 -5.04
C PHE A 86 -6.03 3.09 -3.59
N TYR A 87 -5.81 1.90 -3.05
CA TYR A 87 -5.18 1.71 -1.74
C TYR A 87 -3.97 0.79 -1.90
N VAL A 88 -2.78 1.36 -1.71
CA VAL A 88 -1.47 0.73 -1.92
C VAL A 88 -0.58 1.06 -0.71
N PRO A 89 -0.77 0.39 0.43
CA PRO A 89 -0.09 0.75 1.69
C PRO A 89 1.38 0.31 1.75
N GLY A 90 1.80 -0.60 0.87
CA GLY A 90 3.18 -1.05 0.74
C GLY A 90 3.59 -1.07 -0.73
N CYS A 91 4.66 -0.35 -1.08
CA CYS A 91 5.18 -0.28 -2.44
C CYS A 91 6.68 0.02 -2.43
N GLY A 92 7.50 -0.93 -2.90
CA GLY A 92 8.95 -0.78 -2.99
C GLY A 92 9.40 0.08 -4.16
N MET A 93 8.60 0.11 -5.23
CA MET A 93 8.90 0.88 -6.44
C MET A 93 7.63 1.19 -7.23
N LEU A 94 7.54 2.43 -7.73
CA LEU A 94 6.54 2.80 -8.72
C LEU A 94 7.03 2.46 -10.14
N SER A 95 6.61 1.30 -10.67
CA SER A 95 6.88 0.92 -12.06
C SER A 95 6.03 1.75 -13.04
N ASP A 96 6.42 1.77 -14.33
CA ASP A 96 5.64 2.46 -15.38
C ASP A 96 4.23 1.87 -15.53
N ALA A 97 4.09 0.55 -15.36
CA ALA A 97 2.81 -0.13 -15.39
C ALA A 97 1.92 0.31 -14.22
N LEU A 98 2.47 0.38 -13.01
CA LEU A 98 1.75 0.87 -11.84
C LEU A 98 1.40 2.36 -11.99
N GLY A 99 2.33 3.20 -12.44
CA GLY A 99 2.06 4.61 -12.73
C GLY A 99 0.95 4.81 -13.75
N THR A 100 0.89 3.96 -14.78
CA THR A 100 -0.20 3.96 -15.77
C THR A 100 -1.53 3.58 -15.15
N ARG A 101 -1.57 2.54 -14.30
CA ARG A 101 -2.78 2.09 -13.60
C ARG A 101 -3.36 3.19 -12.69
N LEU A 102 -2.50 3.88 -11.94
CA LEU A 102 -2.88 4.91 -10.97
C LEU A 102 -3.27 6.26 -11.61
N ARG A 103 -2.92 6.49 -12.88
CA ARG A 103 -3.10 7.77 -13.55
C ARG A 103 -4.56 8.23 -13.54
N GLY A 104 -4.77 9.48 -13.14
CA GLY A 104 -6.08 10.13 -13.15
C GLY A 104 -7.08 9.61 -12.12
N ALA A 105 -6.64 8.86 -11.10
CA ALA A 105 -7.54 8.40 -10.03
C ALA A 105 -8.16 9.57 -9.24
N ASP A 106 -9.37 9.35 -8.71
CA ASP A 106 -10.04 10.33 -7.84
C ASP A 106 -9.35 10.38 -6.46
N ALA A 107 -8.88 9.24 -5.96
CA ALA A 107 -8.07 9.18 -4.75
C ALA A 107 -7.03 8.05 -4.80
N LEU A 108 -5.91 8.30 -4.15
CA LEU A 108 -4.86 7.32 -3.88
C LEU A 108 -4.46 7.42 -2.41
N PHE A 109 -4.54 6.30 -1.71
CA PHE A 109 -3.86 6.08 -0.44
C PHE A 109 -2.60 5.28 -0.74
N PHE A 110 -1.43 5.85 -0.45
CA PHE A 110 -0.15 5.28 -0.83
C PHE A 110 0.79 5.12 0.36
N ASP A 111 1.70 4.16 0.24
CA ASP A 111 2.81 3.92 1.15
C ASP A 111 3.56 5.22 1.49
N GLY A 112 3.51 5.58 2.77
CA GLY A 112 4.24 6.69 3.38
C GLY A 112 5.18 6.22 4.47
N THR A 113 5.68 4.99 4.39
CA THR A 113 6.43 4.35 5.48
C THR A 113 7.61 5.20 5.94
N LEU A 114 8.46 5.66 5.02
CA LEU A 114 9.64 6.46 5.34
C LEU A 114 9.72 7.73 4.48
N PHE A 115 10.18 8.83 5.07
CA PHE A 115 10.41 10.08 4.36
C PHE A 115 11.65 10.01 3.48
N THR A 116 12.79 9.59 4.04
CA THR A 116 14.03 9.30 3.29
C THR A 116 14.38 7.81 3.35
N ASP A 117 15.21 7.34 2.40
CA ASP A 117 15.57 5.92 2.31
C ASP A 117 16.38 5.44 3.52
N ASP A 118 17.16 6.30 4.15
CA ASP A 118 18.04 6.00 5.29
C ASP A 118 17.42 6.35 6.64
N GLU A 119 16.13 6.70 6.70
CA GLU A 119 15.46 7.23 7.89
C GLU A 119 15.65 6.34 9.13
N MET A 120 15.49 5.02 9.00
CA MET A 120 15.67 4.06 10.10
C MET A 120 17.11 4.02 10.64
N ILE A 121 18.09 4.25 9.77
CA ILE A 121 19.51 4.32 10.14
C ILE A 121 19.77 5.64 10.85
N ALA A 122 19.26 6.75 10.31
CA ALA A 122 19.42 8.08 10.87
C ALA A 122 18.76 8.23 12.25
N SER A 123 17.61 7.59 12.48
CA SER A 123 16.92 7.57 13.77
C SER A 123 17.56 6.61 14.79
N GLY A 124 18.46 5.71 14.36
CA GLY A 124 19.04 4.66 15.20
C GLY A 124 18.07 3.52 15.55
N THR A 125 16.89 3.44 14.91
CA THR A 125 15.89 2.40 15.18
C THR A 125 16.02 1.18 14.28
N GLY A 126 16.93 1.20 13.29
CA GLY A 126 17.19 0.08 12.40
C GLY A 126 18.51 0.23 11.63
N HIS A 127 18.86 -0.82 10.88
CA HIS A 127 20.07 -0.88 10.05
C HIS A 127 19.77 -1.09 8.56
N LYS A 128 18.48 -1.13 8.18
CA LYS A 128 18.00 -1.34 6.81
C LYS A 128 17.48 -0.03 6.25
N THR A 129 17.72 0.22 4.96
CA THR A 129 17.06 1.30 4.23
C THR A 129 15.60 0.94 3.91
N GLY A 130 14.81 1.93 3.52
CA GLY A 130 13.43 1.75 3.06
C GLY A 130 13.35 0.79 1.89
N ARG A 131 14.18 1.00 0.87
CA ARG A 131 14.27 0.10 -0.29
C ARG A 131 14.58 -1.33 0.13
N ARG A 132 15.46 -1.52 1.13
CA ARG A 132 15.76 -2.84 1.69
C ARG A 132 14.59 -3.46 2.46
N MET A 133 13.69 -2.63 3.00
CA MET A 133 12.45 -3.06 3.64
C MET A 133 11.31 -3.28 2.63
N GLY A 134 11.49 -2.93 1.34
CA GLY A 134 10.43 -3.00 0.34
C GLY A 134 9.52 -1.77 0.29
N HIS A 135 10.01 -0.62 0.73
CA HIS A 135 9.29 0.65 0.75
C HIS A 135 10.07 1.72 -0.02
N MET A 136 9.45 2.32 -1.04
CA MET A 136 10.02 3.48 -1.73
C MET A 136 9.93 4.70 -0.79
N PRO A 137 10.98 5.52 -0.67
CA PRO A 137 10.92 6.71 0.18
C PRO A 137 9.96 7.76 -0.40
N ILE A 138 9.45 8.66 0.44
CA ILE A 138 8.65 9.80 -0.01
C ILE A 138 9.50 10.77 -0.82
N ASP A 139 10.62 11.22 -0.27
CA ASP A 139 11.50 12.22 -0.89
C ASP A 139 12.83 11.62 -1.35
N GLY A 140 13.59 12.41 -2.11
CA GLY A 140 14.88 12.03 -2.66
C GLY A 140 14.79 11.35 -4.04
N LYS A 141 15.92 10.78 -4.48
CA LYS A 141 16.05 10.22 -5.83
C LYS A 141 15.07 9.06 -6.04
N GLY A 142 14.15 9.26 -6.97
CA GLY A 142 13.11 8.27 -7.28
C GLY A 142 12.15 8.03 -6.12
N GLY A 143 11.86 9.06 -5.32
CA GLY A 143 10.86 9.03 -4.26
C GLY A 143 9.42 9.23 -4.79
N SER A 144 8.45 8.77 -4.01
CA SER A 144 7.03 8.76 -4.40
C SER A 144 6.43 10.16 -4.59
N LEU A 145 6.97 11.17 -3.89
CA LEU A 145 6.46 12.54 -3.90
C LEU A 145 6.53 13.18 -5.30
N VAL A 146 7.66 12.99 -6.00
CA VAL A 146 7.86 13.51 -7.36
C VAL A 146 7.11 12.66 -8.38
N THR A 147 7.21 11.33 -8.27
CA THR A 147 6.65 10.42 -9.27
C THR A 147 5.13 10.42 -9.29
N LEU A 148 4.47 10.37 -8.12
CA LEU A 148 3.02 10.43 -8.00
C LEU A 148 2.46 11.82 -8.33
N GLY A 149 3.25 12.88 -8.10
CA GLY A 149 2.89 14.25 -8.47
C GLY A 149 2.58 14.43 -9.96
N ALA A 150 3.21 13.63 -10.83
CA ALA A 150 3.04 13.68 -12.29
C ALA A 150 1.85 12.86 -12.84
N LEU A 151 1.09 12.17 -11.98
CA LEU A 151 0.05 11.22 -12.41
C LEU A 151 -1.36 11.82 -12.53
N GLY A 152 -1.56 13.10 -12.20
CA GLY A 152 -2.86 13.75 -12.28
C GLY A 152 -3.92 13.17 -11.33
N ILE A 153 -3.49 12.54 -10.23
CA ILE A 153 -4.37 11.99 -9.20
C ILE A 153 -4.96 13.14 -8.38
N ARG A 154 -6.28 13.15 -8.21
CA ARG A 154 -7.01 14.27 -7.60
C ARG A 154 -6.71 14.42 -6.11
N ARG A 155 -6.81 13.35 -5.32
CA ARG A 155 -6.39 13.32 -3.90
C ARG A 155 -5.33 12.26 -3.67
N LYS A 156 -4.21 12.64 -3.06
CA LYS A 156 -3.08 11.75 -2.77
C LYS A 156 -2.85 11.80 -1.27
N ILE A 157 -2.97 10.66 -0.60
CA ILE A 157 -2.88 10.55 0.85
C ILE A 157 -1.80 9.53 1.20
N TYR A 158 -0.79 9.94 1.97
CA TYR A 158 0.17 9.00 2.55
C TYR A 158 -0.46 8.27 3.74
N VAL A 159 -0.32 6.94 3.77
CA VAL A 159 -0.76 6.05 4.86
C VAL A 159 0.38 5.12 5.25
N HIS A 160 0.16 4.23 6.22
CA HIS A 160 1.16 3.26 6.65
C HIS A 160 2.48 3.95 7.07
N ILE A 161 2.35 5.05 7.83
CA ILE A 161 3.47 5.92 8.17
C ILE A 161 4.23 5.33 9.35
N ASN A 162 5.54 5.10 9.19
CA ASN A 162 6.33 4.57 10.27
C ASN A 162 6.49 5.60 11.40
N ASN A 163 6.71 5.12 12.62
CA ASN A 163 6.90 5.99 13.78
C ASN A 163 8.13 6.92 13.67
N THR A 164 9.12 6.56 12.85
CA THR A 164 10.31 7.38 12.56
C THR A 164 10.05 8.49 11.56
N ASN A 165 8.97 8.41 10.77
CA ASN A 165 8.74 9.33 9.66
C ASN A 165 8.22 10.67 10.19
N PRO A 166 8.96 11.78 10.03
CA PRO A 166 8.60 13.05 10.66
C PRO A 166 7.28 13.65 10.18
N ILE A 167 6.67 13.17 9.09
CA ILE A 167 5.40 13.71 8.58
C ILE A 167 4.20 13.48 9.51
N TRP A 168 4.31 12.59 10.51
CA TRP A 168 3.21 12.41 11.49
C TRP A 168 2.99 13.65 12.38
N ARG A 169 3.97 14.56 12.46
CA ARG A 169 3.90 15.82 13.21
C ARG A 169 4.09 17.04 12.30
N ALA A 170 3.74 18.22 12.81
CA ALA A 170 4.08 19.47 12.13
C ALA A 170 5.61 19.64 12.04
N GLY A 171 6.09 20.13 10.90
CA GLY A 171 7.51 20.28 10.60
C GLY A 171 7.78 20.42 9.11
N ALA A 172 9.05 20.65 8.74
CA ALA A 172 9.46 20.92 7.37
C ALA A 172 9.09 19.80 6.39
N GLU A 173 9.20 18.53 6.81
CA GLU A 173 8.87 17.36 6.00
C GLU A 173 7.36 17.27 5.74
N ARG A 174 6.56 17.57 6.77
CA ARG A 174 5.10 17.64 6.66
C ARG A 174 4.66 18.79 5.75
N GLU A 175 5.25 19.97 5.93
CA GLU A 175 5.02 21.13 5.06
C GLU A 175 5.44 20.86 3.62
N CYS A 176 6.52 20.09 3.40
CA CYS A 176 6.99 19.71 2.07
C CYS A 176 5.95 18.85 1.32
N VAL A 177 5.40 17.81 1.96
CA VAL A 177 4.40 16.95 1.30
C VAL A 177 3.09 17.69 1.07
N GLU A 178 2.62 18.45 2.06
CA GLU A 178 1.38 19.24 1.95
C GLU A 178 1.50 20.36 0.91
N GLY A 179 2.65 21.03 0.85
CA GLY A 179 2.97 22.03 -0.17
C GLY A 179 2.96 21.48 -1.60
N ARG A 180 3.05 20.16 -1.79
CA ARG A 180 2.92 19.47 -3.09
C ARG A 180 1.55 18.83 -3.31
N GLY A 181 0.57 19.16 -2.47
CA GLY A 181 -0.81 18.69 -2.59
C GLY A 181 -1.00 17.22 -2.19
N PHE A 182 -0.13 16.70 -1.32
CA PHE A 182 -0.33 15.42 -0.65
C PHE A 182 -0.91 15.66 0.74
N GLU A 183 -1.76 14.75 1.16
CA GLU A 183 -2.30 14.71 2.51
C GLU A 183 -1.61 13.60 3.29
N VAL A 184 -1.64 13.69 4.61
CA VAL A 184 -1.10 12.66 5.48
C VAL A 184 -2.25 12.07 6.27
N GLY A 185 -2.46 10.78 6.09
CA GLY A 185 -3.54 10.03 6.73
C GLY A 185 -3.42 10.03 8.25
N PHE A 186 -4.57 9.98 8.90
CA PHE A 186 -4.70 9.89 10.35
C PHE A 186 -5.88 9.00 10.70
N ASP A 187 -5.88 8.47 11.93
CA ASP A 187 -6.94 7.58 12.40
C ASP A 187 -8.30 8.32 12.42
N GLY A 188 -9.31 7.69 11.83
CA GLY A 188 -10.64 8.29 11.68
C GLY A 188 -10.78 9.25 10.49
N MET A 189 -9.77 9.39 9.63
CA MET A 189 -9.89 10.19 8.41
C MET A 189 -10.98 9.65 7.48
N GLU A 190 -11.90 10.53 7.09
CA GLU A 190 -12.91 10.25 6.08
C GLU A 190 -12.61 11.05 4.79
N ILE A 191 -12.84 10.43 3.64
CA ILE A 191 -12.82 11.11 2.35
C ILE A 191 -14.17 10.96 1.64
N ARG A 192 -14.51 11.96 0.84
CA ARG A 192 -15.69 11.96 -0.04
C ARG A 192 -15.23 12.25 -1.47
N LEU A 193 -15.87 11.59 -2.44
CA LEU A 193 -15.47 11.56 -3.85
C LEU A 193 -16.60 11.98 -4.79
#